data_AF-A0A4Q5TLK4-F1
#
_entry.id   AF-A0A4Q5TLK4-F1
#
_cell.length_a   1.000
_cell.length_b   1.000
_cell.length_c   1.000
_cell.angle_alpha   90.00
_cell.angle_beta   90.00
_cell.angle_gamma   90.00
#
_symmetry.space_group_name_H-M   'P 1'
#
loop_
_entity.id
_entity.type
_entity.pdbx_description
1 polymer ?
#
loop_
_entity_poly.entity_id
_entity_poly.type
_entity_poly.pdbx_seq_one_letter_code
_entity_poly.pdbx_strand_id
1 'polypeptide(L)'
;MDGDHARPRWLHEPCPSWCTSTHREDDAPEDRHHEGTPHYLPVVIGVREQGSARPRPQTTDLLVVRTRRCGEPEEWVFVGEPDQRRQHLVLAPDSARRVATALQAQLDR
;
A
#
# COMPACT_ATOMS: atom_id res chain seq x y z
N MET A 1 14.44 27.51 -1.97
CA MET A 1 13.23 28.05 -2.61
C MET A 1 12.11 27.14 -2.14
N ASP A 2 11.55 27.43 -0.97
CA ASP A 2 10.46 26.63 -0.40
C ASP A 2 9.17 27.04 -1.11
N GLY A 3 8.81 26.27 -2.13
CA GLY A 3 7.46 26.27 -2.65
C GLY A 3 6.57 25.63 -1.59
N ASP A 4 6.06 26.43 -0.68
CA ASP A 4 4.94 26.06 0.18
C ASP A 4 3.78 25.75 -0.78
N HIS A 5 3.61 24.47 -1.11
CA HIS A 5 2.55 24.02 -1.98
C HIS A 5 1.27 24.24 -1.19
N ALA A 6 0.60 25.37 -1.47
CA ALA A 6 -0.62 25.76 -0.77
C ALA A 6 -1.59 24.58 -0.75
N ARG A 7 -2.06 24.23 0.45
CA ARG A 7 -2.97 23.10 0.66
C ARG A 7 -4.15 23.18 -0.31
N PRO A 8 -4.47 22.12 -1.07
CA PRO A 8 -5.57 22.15 -2.01
C PRO A 8 -6.92 22.29 -1.31
N ARG A 9 -7.89 22.90 -1.99
CA ARG A 9 -9.20 23.26 -1.43
C ARG A 9 -10.06 22.06 -1.07
N TRP A 10 -9.82 20.92 -1.72
CA TRP A 10 -10.51 19.66 -1.45
C TRP A 10 -9.96 18.93 -0.21
N LEU A 11 -8.78 19.29 0.29
CA LEU A 11 -8.17 18.65 1.46
C LEU A 11 -8.61 19.36 2.75
N HIS A 12 -9.69 18.85 3.35
CA HIS A 12 -10.32 19.47 4.51
C HIS A 12 -9.68 19.09 5.86
N GLU A 13 -8.93 17.98 5.92
CA GLU A 13 -8.19 17.55 7.11
C GLU A 13 -6.68 17.86 7.01
N PRO A 14 -5.94 17.85 8.13
CA PRO A 14 -4.49 17.79 8.08
C PRO A 14 -4.00 16.43 7.58
N CYS A 15 -2.85 16.42 6.91
CA CYS A 15 -2.15 15.18 6.60
C CYS A 15 -1.77 14.44 7.89
N PRO A 16 -2.04 13.12 7.99
CA PRO A 16 -1.47 12.29 9.04
C PRO A 16 0.04 12.40 9.06
N SER A 17 0.67 12.23 10.23
CA SER A 17 2.14 12.31 10.38
C SER A 17 2.93 11.31 9.54
N TRP A 18 2.26 10.26 9.06
CA TRP A 18 2.84 9.24 8.19
C TRP A 18 2.69 9.53 6.70
N CYS A 19 1.87 10.53 6.31
CA CYS A 19 1.62 10.85 4.91
C CYS A 19 2.84 11.54 4.29
N THR A 20 3.27 11.05 3.13
CA THR A 20 4.38 11.58 2.32
C THR A 20 3.92 12.02 0.93
N SER A 21 2.63 11.92 0.61
CA SER A 21 2.06 12.38 -0.66
C SER A 21 2.18 13.89 -0.83
N THR A 22 2.43 14.32 -2.07
CA THR A 22 2.22 15.71 -2.47
C THR A 22 0.81 15.86 -2.99
N HIS A 23 -0.04 16.58 -2.26
CA HIS A 23 -1.42 16.84 -2.67
C HIS A 23 -1.49 18.11 -3.53
N ARG A 24 -2.13 18.01 -4.70
CA ARG A 24 -2.27 19.11 -5.65
C ARG A 24 -3.73 19.45 -5.89
N GLU A 25 -4.00 20.71 -6.23
CA GLU A 25 -5.37 21.17 -6.51
C GLU A 25 -6.00 20.40 -7.68
N ASP A 26 -5.18 19.96 -8.65
CA ASP A 26 -5.56 19.25 -9.87
C ASP A 26 -5.63 17.73 -9.73
N ASP A 27 -5.39 17.17 -8.54
CA ASP A 27 -5.53 15.73 -8.29
C ASP A 27 -6.96 15.26 -8.60
N ALA A 28 -7.05 14.21 -9.41
CA ALA A 28 -8.32 13.57 -9.76
C ALA A 28 -8.98 12.99 -8.48
N PRO A 29 -10.32 12.97 -8.39
CA PRO A 29 -11.01 12.48 -7.18
C PRO A 29 -10.60 11.07 -6.71
N GLU A 30 -10.21 10.19 -7.63
CA GLU A 30 -9.70 8.84 -7.38
C GLU A 30 -8.30 8.82 -6.77
N ASP A 31 -7.47 9.83 -7.03
CA ASP A 31 -6.07 9.93 -6.56
C ASP A 31 -5.96 10.71 -5.23
N ARG A 32 -7.09 11.10 -4.63
CA ARG A 32 -7.14 11.84 -3.38
C ARG A 32 -7.03 10.91 -2.19
N HIS A 33 -5.81 10.48 -1.91
CA HIS A 33 -5.47 9.67 -0.75
C HIS A 33 -4.19 10.16 -0.07
N HIS A 34 -4.17 10.03 1.25
CA HIS A 34 -2.93 10.06 2.02
C HIS A 34 -2.18 8.75 1.75
N GLU A 35 -0.91 8.86 1.41
CA GLU A 35 -0.03 7.71 1.19
C GLU A 35 1.21 7.85 2.07
N GLY A 36 1.58 6.78 2.75
CA GLY A 36 2.86 6.72 3.46
C GLY A 36 4.02 6.42 2.53
N THR A 37 5.23 6.30 3.09
CA THR A 37 6.41 5.93 2.31
C THR A 37 6.18 4.58 1.61
N PRO A 38 6.23 4.52 0.27
CA PRO A 38 6.08 3.27 -0.45
C PRO A 38 7.35 2.43 -0.30
N HIS A 39 7.18 1.14 0.00
CA HIS A 39 8.27 0.16 0.03
C HIS A 39 8.10 -0.82 -1.13
N TYR A 40 9.02 -0.78 -2.08
CA TYR A 40 9.11 -1.76 -3.17
C TYR A 40 10.07 -2.88 -2.77
N LEU A 41 9.56 -4.11 -2.70
CA LEU A 41 10.29 -5.27 -2.22
C LEU A 41 10.42 -6.30 -3.36
N PRO A 42 11.63 -6.59 -3.85
CA PRO A 42 11.82 -7.68 -4.79
C PRO A 42 11.56 -9.01 -4.09
N VAL A 43 10.67 -9.82 -4.66
CA VAL A 43 10.24 -11.10 -4.07
C VAL A 43 10.11 -12.20 -5.13
N VAL A 44 10.07 -13.44 -4.66
CA VAL A 44 9.66 -14.60 -5.45
C VAL A 44 8.32 -15.08 -4.93
N ILE A 45 7.27 -14.91 -5.74
CA ILE A 45 5.91 -15.38 -5.41
C ILE A 45 5.62 -16.74 -6.05
N GLY A 46 4.74 -17.51 -5.42
CA GLY A 46 4.26 -18.79 -5.95
C GLY A 46 2.96 -18.61 -6.72
N VAL A 47 3.02 -18.66 -8.05
CA VAL A 47 1.82 -18.57 -8.91
C VAL A 47 1.26 -19.97 -9.16
N ARG A 48 -0.03 -20.17 -8.88
CA ARG A 48 -0.73 -21.42 -9.16
C ARG A 48 -1.37 -21.35 -10.54
N GLU A 49 -0.87 -22.16 -11.47
CA GLU A 49 -1.54 -22.43 -12.74
C GLU A 49 -2.66 -23.45 -12.53
N GLN A 50 -3.76 -23.32 -13.29
CA GLN A 50 -4.85 -24.29 -13.26
C GLN A 50 -4.30 -25.69 -13.60
N GLY A 51 -4.63 -26.69 -12.78
CA GLY A 51 -4.16 -28.06 -12.96
C GLY A 51 -2.78 -28.40 -12.39
N SER A 52 -2.05 -27.43 -11.81
CA SER A 52 -0.78 -27.69 -11.13
C SER A 52 -0.94 -27.86 -9.62
N ALA A 53 -0.38 -28.94 -9.07
CA ALA A 53 -0.32 -29.16 -7.62
C ALA A 53 0.67 -28.22 -6.91
N ARG A 54 1.72 -27.78 -7.61
CA ARG A 54 2.81 -26.95 -7.05
C ARG A 54 2.80 -25.54 -7.64
N PRO A 55 2.99 -24.49 -6.83
CA PRO A 55 3.16 -23.14 -7.34
C PRO A 55 4.47 -23.04 -8.14
N ARG A 56 4.45 -22.31 -9.26
CA ARG A 56 5.66 -21.93 -10.00
C ARG A 56 6.24 -20.64 -9.42
N PRO A 57 7.56 -20.54 -9.23
CA PRO A 57 8.17 -19.30 -8.77
C PRO A 57 8.11 -18.23 -9.88
N GLN A 58 7.68 -17.02 -9.52
CA GLN A 58 7.72 -15.84 -10.38
C GLN A 58 8.41 -14.72 -9.59
N THR A 59 9.38 -14.04 -10.22
CA THR A 59 9.99 -12.84 -9.63
C THR A 59 9.11 -11.63 -9.93
N THR A 60 8.87 -10.80 -8.92
CA THR A 60 8.12 -9.54 -9.04
C THR A 60 8.51 -8.60 -7.90
N ASP A 61 8.06 -7.35 -7.97
CA ASP A 61 8.15 -6.40 -6.85
C ASP A 61 6.80 -6.32 -6.16
N LEU A 62 6.78 -6.41 -4.83
CA LEU A 62 5.60 -6.05 -4.03
C LEU A 62 5.74 -4.63 -3.53
N LEU A 63 4.70 -3.84 -3.74
CA LEU A 63 4.49 -2.56 -3.07
C LEU A 63 3.83 -2.83 -1.71
N VAL A 64 4.46 -2.34 -0.64
CA VAL A 64 3.87 -2.24 0.69
C VAL A 64 3.73 -0.76 1.04
N VAL A 65 2.49 -0.32 1.26
CA VAL A 65 2.22 1.09 1.53
C VAL A 65 0.98 1.25 2.40
N ARG A 66 0.99 2.25 3.30
CA ARG A 66 -0.19 2.65 4.06
C ARG A 66 -0.95 3.71 3.27
N THR A 67 -2.26 3.55 3.15
CA THR A 67 -3.14 4.46 2.42
C THR A 67 -4.34 4.84 3.27
N ARG A 68 -4.90 6.02 3.02
CA ARG A 68 -6.20 6.45 3.55
C ARG A 68 -6.83 7.43 2.59
N ARG A 69 -8.09 7.21 2.21
CA ARG A 69 -8.79 8.17 1.35
C ARG A 69 -9.01 9.49 2.09
N CYS A 70 -8.84 10.62 1.40
CA CYS A 70 -9.07 11.92 2.02
C CYS A 70 -10.54 12.08 2.39
N GLY A 71 -10.83 12.57 3.59
CA GLY A 71 -12.17 12.68 4.15
C GLY A 71 -12.71 11.38 4.76
N GLU A 72 -11.99 10.26 4.66
CA GLU A 72 -12.39 8.97 5.23
C GLU A 72 -11.47 8.60 6.42
N PRO A 73 -12.03 8.04 7.50
CA PRO A 73 -11.24 7.62 8.66
C PRO A 73 -10.51 6.28 8.43
N GLU A 74 -10.96 5.43 7.51
CA GLU A 74 -10.44 4.09 7.30
C GLU A 74 -9.07 4.08 6.65
N GLU A 75 -8.09 3.58 7.40
CA GLU A 75 -6.74 3.36 6.91
C GLU A 75 -6.53 1.92 6.47
N TRP A 76 -5.68 1.77 5.46
CA TRP A 76 -5.35 0.50 4.85
C TRP A 76 -3.85 0.33 4.71
N VAL A 77 -3.38 -0.90 4.72
CA VAL A 77 -2.05 -1.31 4.31
C VAL A 77 -2.24 -2.18 3.07
N PHE A 78 -1.78 -1.67 1.94
CA PHE A 78 -1.73 -2.39 0.69
C PHE A 78 -0.45 -3.24 0.64
N VAL A 79 -0.58 -4.50 0.24
CA VAL A 79 0.53 -5.40 -0.09
C VAL A 79 0.18 -6.09 -1.40
N GLY A 80 0.89 -5.78 -2.47
CA GLY A 80 0.59 -6.38 -3.77
C GLY A 80 1.51 -5.91 -4.87
N GLU A 81 1.32 -6.45 -6.07
CA GLU A 81 2.03 -5.95 -7.25
C GLU A 81 1.57 -4.51 -7.56
N PRO A 82 2.46 -3.61 -8.04
CA PRO A 82 2.13 -2.19 -8.27
C PRO A 82 0.96 -1.96 -9.23
N ASP A 83 0.72 -2.87 -10.18
CA ASP A 83 -0.37 -2.76 -11.14
C ASP A 83 -1.77 -3.03 -10.53
N GLN A 84 -1.82 -3.55 -9.29
CA GLN A 84 -3.03 -3.93 -8.54
C GLN A 84 -3.97 -4.92 -9.25
N ARG A 85 -3.59 -5.47 -10.41
CA ARG A 85 -4.43 -6.38 -11.21
C ARG A 85 -4.29 -7.84 -10.78
N ARG A 86 -3.31 -8.11 -9.93
CA ARG A 86 -2.93 -9.45 -9.47
C ARG A 86 -3.22 -9.63 -7.98
N GLN A 87 -2.67 -10.68 -7.39
CA GLN A 87 -2.88 -11.00 -5.97
C GLN A 87 -2.38 -9.85 -5.10
N HIS A 88 -3.28 -9.31 -4.28
CA HIS A 88 -2.96 -8.27 -3.31
C HIS A 88 -3.77 -8.49 -2.03
N LEU A 89 -3.27 -7.91 -0.95
CA LEU A 89 -3.94 -7.80 0.33
C LEU A 89 -4.18 -6.32 0.60
N VAL A 90 -5.40 -6.00 1.01
CA VAL A 90 -5.74 -4.69 1.60
C VAL A 90 -6.15 -4.97 3.04
N LEU A 91 -5.33 -4.53 3.99
CA LEU A 91 -5.47 -4.89 5.40
C LEU A 91 -5.65 -3.64 6.25
N ALA A 92 -6.53 -3.69 7.24
CA ALA A 92 -6.47 -2.70 8.31
C ALA A 92 -5.09 -2.76 9.02
N PRO A 93 -4.57 -1.65 9.59
CA PRO A 93 -3.24 -1.62 10.21
C PRO A 93 -3.01 -2.71 11.26
N ASP A 94 -3.98 -2.98 12.13
CA ASP A 94 -3.86 -4.03 13.15
C ASP A 94 -3.85 -5.44 12.55
N SER A 95 -4.59 -5.65 11.47
CA SER A 95 -4.54 -6.91 10.71
C SER A 95 -3.18 -7.09 10.04
N ALA A 96 -2.61 -6.04 9.45
CA ALA A 96 -1.27 -6.06 8.88
C ALA A 96 -0.20 -6.41 9.92
N ARG A 97 -0.29 -5.85 11.14
CA ARG A 97 0.60 -6.22 12.26
C ARG A 97 0.50 -7.71 12.60
N ARG A 98 -0.71 -8.25 12.72
CA ARG A 98 -0.91 -9.69 13.01
C ARG A 98 -0.35 -10.59 11.90
N VAL A 99 -0.54 -10.22 10.64
CA VAL A 99 0.03 -10.94 9.50
C VAL A 99 1.56 -10.89 9.54
N ALA A 100 2.17 -9.73 9.78
CA ALA A 100 3.61 -9.58 9.89
C ALA A 100 4.20 -10.47 11.00
N THR A 101 3.57 -10.47 12.19
CA THR A 101 3.98 -11.37 13.29
C THR A 101 3.86 -12.85 12.90
N ALA A 102 2.76 -13.24 12.26
CA ALA A 102 2.56 -14.62 11.83
C ALA A 102 3.55 -15.07 10.74
N LEU A 103 3.92 -14.17 9.81
CA LEU A 103 4.94 -14.40 8.79
C LEU A 103 6.31 -14.61 9.43
N GLN A 104 6.71 -13.73 10.34
CA GLN A 104 7.98 -13.84 11.05
C GLN A 104 8.09 -15.18 11.80
N ALA A 105 7.02 -15.59 12.47
CA ALA A 105 6.97 -16.88 13.17
C ALA A 105 7.11 -18.12 12.26
N GLN A 106 6.95 -18.00 10.93
CA GLN A 106 7.27 -19.10 10.01
C GLN A 106 8.76 -19.17 9.65
N LEU A 107 9.48 -18.06 9.77
CA LEU A 107 10.90 -17.93 9.42
C LEU A 107 11.82 -18.33 10.57
N ASP A 108 11.41 -18.06 11.81
CA ASP A 108 12.21 -18.34 13.01
C ASP A 108 12.08 -19.81 13.50
N ARG A 109 11.70 -20.75 12.61
CA ARG A 109 11.51 -22.18 12.92
C ARG A 109 12.69 -23.04 12.54
#